data_AF-A0A9E5UUW0-F1
#
_entry.id   AF-A0A9E5UUW0-F1
#
_cell.length_a   1.000
_cell.length_b   1.000
_cell.length_c   1.000
_cell.angle_alpha   90.00
_cell.angle_beta   90.00
_cell.angle_gamma   90.00
#
_symmetry.space_group_name_H-M   'P 1'
#
loop_
_entity.id
_entity.type
_entity.pdbx_description
1 polymer ?
#
loop_
_entity_poly.entity_id
_entity_poly.type
_entity_poly.pdbx_seq_one_letter_code
_entity_poly.pdbx_strand_id
1 'polypeptide(L)'
;MSIEEEKKKEKKKRVKLIIAGSRHFEEDIVYAEPVKIRITDHPMAGATEIVSGKAKGVDSAGEAYAEFYVDGKVKEFPAEWDKYKGRAGPIRNNKMAVYADACFSYGMENLLDLRT
;
A
#
# COMPACT_ATOMS: atom_id res chain seq x y z
N MET A 1 -5.07 35.55 9.55
CA MET A 1 -4.42 34.38 8.93
C MET A 1 -4.22 34.70 7.46
N SER A 2 -3.01 34.51 6.96
CA SER A 2 -2.63 35.02 5.64
C SER A 2 -3.11 34.07 4.54
N ILE A 3 -3.56 34.59 3.39
CA ILE A 3 -3.95 33.81 2.21
C ILE A 3 -2.82 32.82 1.79
N GLU A 4 -1.56 33.19 2.05
CA GLU A 4 -0.38 32.33 1.87
C GLU A 4 -0.39 31.05 2.75
N GLU A 5 -0.91 31.13 3.98
CA GLU A 5 -0.97 30.03 4.95
C GLU A 5 -2.09 29.04 4.61
N GLU A 6 -3.20 29.53 4.06
CA GLU A 6 -4.30 28.69 3.55
C GLU A 6 -3.87 27.92 2.29
N LYS A 7 -3.15 28.56 1.37
CA LYS A 7 -2.57 27.90 0.17
C LYS A 7 -1.51 26.85 0.50
N LYS A 8 -0.78 27.01 1.62
CA LYS A 8 0.18 26.02 2.12
C LYS A 8 -0.49 24.80 2.77
N LYS A 9 -1.68 24.97 3.36
CA LYS A 9 -2.52 23.86 3.85
C LYS A 9 -3.12 23.02 2.72
N GLU A 10 -3.36 23.61 1.54
CA GLU A 10 -4.06 22.96 0.42
C GLU A 10 -3.19 22.04 -0.48
N LYS A 11 -1.85 22.21 -0.51
CA LYS A 11 -0.96 21.29 -1.24
C LYS A 11 -0.46 20.17 -0.34
N LYS A 12 -1.35 19.37 0.25
CA LYS A 12 -0.95 18.08 0.85
C LYS A 12 -0.36 17.23 -0.28
N LYS A 13 0.94 16.95 -0.20
CA LYS A 13 1.67 16.21 -1.25
C LYS A 13 0.94 14.87 -1.48
N ARG A 14 0.47 14.65 -2.70
CA ARG A 14 -0.18 13.40 -3.08
C ARG A 14 0.87 12.30 -3.09
N VAL A 15 0.72 11.31 -2.22
CA VAL A 15 1.63 10.16 -2.13
C VAL A 15 0.95 8.93 -2.74
N LYS A 16 1.62 8.30 -3.69
CA LYS A 16 1.27 6.98 -4.25
C LYS A 16 2.04 5.91 -3.52
N LEU A 17 1.32 4.99 -2.91
CA LEU A 17 1.91 4.04 -1.96
C LEU A 17 1.71 2.60 -2.40
N ILE A 18 2.80 1.84 -2.46
CA ILE A 18 2.74 0.37 -2.53
C ILE A 18 2.62 -0.18 -1.10
N ILE A 19 1.68 -1.11 -0.89
CA ILE A 19 1.61 -1.94 0.32
C ILE A 19 1.89 -3.38 -0.13
N ALA A 20 3.10 -3.87 0.12
CA ALA A 20 3.57 -5.17 -0.36
C ALA A 20 3.90 -6.11 0.81
N GLY A 21 3.88 -7.42 0.56
CA GLY A 21 4.23 -8.42 1.57
C GLY A 21 3.87 -9.83 1.13
N SER A 22 3.64 -10.72 2.10
CA SER A 22 3.33 -12.14 1.84
C SER A 22 2.09 -12.34 0.97
N ARG A 23 2.16 -13.34 0.08
CA ARG A 23 1.02 -13.84 -0.73
C ARG A 23 0.21 -14.92 -0.04
N HIS A 24 0.82 -15.58 0.95
CA HIS A 24 0.22 -16.63 1.77
C HIS A 24 -0.29 -16.01 3.07
N PHE A 25 -1.16 -15.02 2.92
CA PHE A 25 -1.91 -14.44 4.02
C PHE A 25 -3.29 -15.11 4.02
N GLU A 26 -3.28 -16.43 4.21
CA GLU A 26 -4.48 -17.23 4.39
C GLU A 26 -4.49 -17.67 5.85
N GLU A 27 -5.60 -17.36 6.54
CA GLU A 27 -6.02 -17.92 7.84
C GLU A 27 -5.46 -17.38 9.15
N ASP A 28 -4.45 -16.50 9.17
CA ASP A 28 -4.23 -15.64 10.36
C ASP A 28 -5.18 -14.44 10.33
N ILE A 29 -6.46 -14.79 10.43
CA ILE A 29 -7.59 -13.95 10.82
C ILE A 29 -7.40 -13.61 12.30
N VAL A 30 -6.39 -12.82 12.60
CA VAL A 30 -6.55 -11.85 13.66
C VAL A 30 -5.94 -10.58 13.11
N TYR A 31 -6.87 -9.68 12.85
CA TYR A 31 -6.64 -8.30 12.57
C TYR A 31 -6.35 -7.90 11.10
N ALA A 32 -7.43 -7.47 10.47
CA ALA A 32 -7.43 -6.25 9.68
C ALA A 32 -7.02 -4.99 10.50
N GLU A 33 -6.67 -5.12 11.80
CA GLU A 33 -6.25 -4.03 12.69
C GLU A 33 -4.74 -3.65 12.72
N PRO A 34 -3.69 -4.45 12.51
CA PRO A 34 -2.32 -3.97 12.33
C PRO A 34 -2.13 -3.18 11.05
N VAL A 35 -2.95 -3.43 10.02
CA VAL A 35 -3.05 -2.51 8.87
C VAL A 35 -3.83 -1.24 9.26
N LYS A 36 -4.79 -1.34 10.18
CA LYS A 36 -5.50 -0.19 10.81
C LYS A 36 -4.63 0.62 11.78
N ILE A 37 -3.60 0.03 12.41
CA ILE A 37 -2.87 0.60 13.56
C ILE A 37 -1.48 1.14 13.22
N ARG A 38 -0.92 0.89 12.03
CA ARG A 38 0.41 1.43 11.68
C ARG A 38 0.46 2.24 10.40
N ILE A 39 -0.68 2.69 9.87
CA ILE A 39 -0.71 3.67 8.77
C ILE A 39 -1.18 5.06 9.24
N THR A 40 -1.90 5.16 10.36
CA THR A 40 -2.39 6.44 10.91
C THR A 40 -1.32 7.25 11.64
N ASP A 41 -0.38 6.60 12.34
CA ASP A 41 0.76 7.27 13.02
C ASP A 41 2.09 7.20 12.24
N HIS A 42 2.10 6.48 11.12
CA HIS A 42 3.26 6.37 10.24
C HIS A 42 3.22 7.49 9.19
N PRO A 43 4.36 7.96 8.63
CA PRO A 43 4.44 8.99 7.57
C PRO A 43 3.58 8.77 6.32
N MET A 44 2.84 7.66 6.25
CA MET A 44 1.89 7.31 5.22
C MET A 44 0.45 7.77 5.48
N ALA A 45 0.16 8.48 6.56
CA ALA A 45 -1.07 9.28 6.74
C ALA A 45 -1.29 10.37 5.66
N GLY A 46 -0.36 10.46 4.69
CA GLY A 46 -0.45 11.28 3.47
C GLY A 46 -0.67 10.49 2.18
N ALA A 47 -0.90 9.17 2.23
CA ALA A 47 -1.27 8.41 1.04
C ALA A 47 -2.57 8.97 0.42
N THR A 48 -2.58 9.09 -0.89
CA THR A 48 -3.75 9.56 -1.66
C THR A 48 -4.15 8.60 -2.76
N GLU A 49 -3.35 7.55 -2.98
CA GLU A 49 -3.58 6.48 -3.95
C GLU A 49 -2.76 5.25 -3.52
N ILE A 50 -3.37 4.08 -3.55
CA ILE A 50 -2.69 2.81 -3.35
C ILE A 50 -2.27 2.21 -4.69
N VAL A 51 -1.07 1.67 -4.75
CA VAL A 51 -0.52 0.98 -5.92
C VAL A 51 -0.52 -0.52 -5.63
N SER A 52 -1.40 -1.26 -6.31
CA SER A 52 -1.59 -2.69 -6.11
C SER A 52 -1.02 -3.50 -7.27
N GLY A 53 -0.40 -4.64 -6.97
CA GLY A 53 0.03 -5.63 -7.95
C GLY A 53 -1.02 -6.70 -8.29
N LYS A 54 -2.23 -6.63 -7.73
CA LYS A 54 -3.32 -7.62 -7.83
C LYS A 54 -2.91 -9.03 -7.41
N ALA A 55 -1.93 -9.16 -6.52
CA ALA A 55 -1.61 -10.44 -5.89
C ALA A 55 -2.55 -10.74 -4.71
N LYS A 56 -2.68 -12.03 -4.35
CA LYS A 56 -3.31 -12.41 -3.08
C LYS A 56 -2.51 -11.87 -1.88
N GLY A 57 -3.17 -11.78 -0.73
CA GLY A 57 -2.55 -11.47 0.56
C GLY A 57 -2.44 -9.97 0.79
N VAL A 58 -1.23 -9.48 1.09
CA VAL A 58 -1.01 -8.08 1.51
C VAL A 58 -1.47 -7.06 0.46
N ASP A 59 -1.34 -7.37 -0.83
CA ASP A 59 -1.87 -6.53 -1.92
C ASP A 59 -3.39 -6.33 -1.78
N SER A 60 -4.14 -7.41 -1.52
CA SER A 60 -5.60 -7.37 -1.33
C SER A 60 -5.98 -6.59 -0.07
N ALA A 61 -5.18 -6.67 0.99
CA ALA A 61 -5.37 -5.85 2.18
C ALA A 61 -5.10 -4.35 1.89
N GLY A 62 -4.13 -4.03 1.04
CA GLY A 62 -3.88 -2.67 0.56
C GLY A 62 -5.03 -2.10 -0.27
N GLU A 63 -5.65 -2.92 -1.12
CA GLU A 63 -6.88 -2.55 -1.84
C GLU A 63 -8.03 -2.23 -0.87
N ALA A 64 -8.28 -3.08 0.11
CA ALA A 64 -9.28 -2.82 1.14
C ALA A 64 -8.97 -1.54 1.95
N TYR A 65 -7.70 -1.30 2.29
CA TYR A 65 -7.27 -0.06 2.92
C TYR A 65 -7.64 1.18 2.06
N ALA A 66 -7.54 1.07 0.74
CA ALA A 66 -7.85 2.18 -0.14
C ALA A 66 -9.31 2.62 -0.06
N GLU A 67 -10.23 1.66 0.00
CA GLU A 67 -11.68 1.91 0.13
C GLU A 67 -12.01 2.74 1.37
N PHE A 68 -11.33 2.47 2.50
CA PHE A 68 -11.63 3.14 3.76
C PHE A 68 -10.86 4.44 3.98
N TYR A 69 -9.65 4.59 3.41
CA TYR A 69 -8.73 5.65 3.83
C TYR A 69 -8.18 6.55 2.71
N VAL A 70 -8.32 6.18 1.43
CA VAL A 70 -7.86 7.02 0.31
C VAL A 70 -8.91 7.21 -0.78
N ASP A 71 -10.19 7.28 -0.39
CA ASP A 71 -11.34 7.45 -1.30
C ASP A 71 -11.43 6.37 -2.40
N GLY A 72 -11.05 5.13 -2.10
CA GLY A 72 -11.05 4.02 -3.07
C GLY A 72 -10.04 4.17 -4.20
N LYS A 73 -9.08 5.10 -4.12
CA LYS A 73 -8.11 5.33 -5.19
C LYS A 73 -7.05 4.23 -5.23
N VAL A 74 -7.18 3.35 -6.20
CA VAL A 74 -6.23 2.26 -6.47
C VAL A 74 -5.72 2.34 -7.91
N LYS A 75 -4.40 2.29 -8.08
CA LYS A 75 -3.74 2.01 -9.35
C LYS A 75 -3.29 0.56 -9.40
N GLU A 76 -3.88 -0.20 -10.31
CA GLU A 76 -3.61 -1.62 -10.47
C GLU A 76 -2.50 -1.90 -11.49
N PHE A 77 -1.64 -2.86 -11.16
CA PHE A 77 -0.61 -3.41 -12.02
C PHE A 77 -0.68 -4.94 -11.95
N PRO A 78 -1.64 -5.60 -12.63
CA PRO A 78 -1.68 -7.06 -12.67
C PRO A 78 -0.46 -7.63 -13.41
N ALA A 79 0.04 -8.78 -12.96
CA ALA A 79 1.14 -9.46 -13.62
C ALA A 79 0.66 -10.19 -14.89
N GLU A 80 1.29 -9.93 -16.03
CA GLU A 80 1.00 -10.57 -17.33
C GLU A 80 1.63 -11.97 -17.41
N TRP A 81 1.14 -12.92 -16.59
CA TRP A 81 1.68 -14.28 -16.47
C TRP A 81 1.70 -15.04 -17.80
N ASP A 82 0.66 -14.87 -18.63
CA ASP A 82 0.58 -15.55 -19.93
C ASP A 82 1.72 -15.15 -20.86
N LYS A 83 2.10 -13.88 -20.82
CA LYS A 83 3.11 -13.28 -21.71
C LYS A 83 4.55 -13.51 -21.22
N TYR A 84 4.81 -13.31 -19.93
CA TYR A 84 6.18 -13.30 -19.40
C TYR A 84 6.50 -14.45 -18.44
N LYS A 85 5.53 -15.34 -18.16
CA LYS A 85 5.70 -16.50 -17.27
C LYS A 85 6.31 -16.07 -15.93
N GLY A 86 7.32 -16.78 -15.42
CA GLY A 86 7.97 -16.47 -14.14
C GLY A 86 8.53 -15.04 -14.03
N ARG A 87 8.74 -14.34 -15.14
CA ARG A 87 9.22 -12.94 -15.16
C ARG A 87 8.09 -11.92 -14.99
N ALA A 88 6.82 -12.31 -15.11
CA ALA A 88 5.70 -11.39 -15.05
C ALA A 88 5.62 -10.65 -13.71
N GLY A 89 5.86 -11.35 -12.59
CA GLY A 89 5.96 -10.76 -11.27
C GLY A 89 7.06 -9.69 -11.17
N PRO A 90 8.34 -10.01 -11.41
CA PRO A 90 9.42 -9.03 -11.40
C PRO A 90 9.22 -7.83 -12.34
N ILE A 91 8.67 -8.04 -13.53
CA ILE A 91 8.35 -6.96 -14.48
C ILE A 91 7.29 -6.03 -13.89
N ARG A 92 6.22 -6.60 -13.33
CA ARG A 92 5.16 -5.86 -12.63
C ARG A 92 5.68 -5.12 -11.40
N ASN A 93 6.58 -5.72 -10.62
CA ASN A 93 7.20 -5.07 -9.46
C ASN A 93 7.96 -3.81 -9.88
N ASN A 94 8.73 -3.89 -10.97
CA ASN A 94 9.43 -2.73 -11.53
C ASN A 94 8.47 -1.64 -12.00
N LYS A 95 7.39 -2.00 -12.72
CA LYS A 95 6.38 -1.03 -13.16
C LYS A 95 5.76 -0.27 -11.97
N MET A 96 5.46 -0.97 -10.87
CA MET A 96 4.95 -0.34 -9.65
C MET A 96 5.99 0.56 -8.97
N ALA A 97 7.25 0.10 -8.85
CA ALA A 97 8.30 0.87 -8.21
C ALA A 97 8.64 2.17 -8.96
N VAL A 98 8.51 2.16 -10.30
CA VAL A 98 8.67 3.37 -11.13
C VAL A 98 7.49 4.34 -10.94
N TYR A 99 6.29 3.83 -10.68
CA TYR A 99 5.08 4.63 -10.57
C TYR A 99 4.86 5.23 -9.17
N ALA A 100 5.21 4.47 -8.13
CA ALA A 100 4.93 4.83 -6.74
C ALA A 100 5.95 5.81 -6.16
N ASP A 101 5.51 6.57 -5.15
CA ASP A 101 6.37 7.48 -4.40
C ASP A 101 7.03 6.77 -3.20
N ALA A 102 6.38 5.72 -2.67
CA ALA A 102 6.85 4.96 -1.52
C ALA A 102 6.37 3.50 -1.56
N CYS A 103 7.04 2.64 -0.79
CA CYS A 103 6.67 1.25 -0.58
C CYS A 103 6.76 0.89 0.89
N PHE A 104 5.67 0.36 1.43
CA PHE A 104 5.63 -0.29 2.74
C PHE A 104 5.64 -1.79 2.54
N SER A 105 6.60 -2.48 3.17
CA SER A 105 6.73 -3.93 3.09
C SER A 105 6.35 -4.56 4.43
N TYR A 106 5.30 -5.38 4.43
CA TYR A 106 4.84 -6.14 5.59
C TYR A 106 5.51 -7.53 5.60
N GLY A 107 6.44 -7.73 6.56
CA GLY A 107 7.16 -8.99 6.78
C GLY A 107 6.93 -9.57 8.19
N MET A 108 7.26 -10.86 8.37
CA MET A 108 7.04 -11.64 9.61
C MET A 108 7.67 -11.02 10.87
N GLU A 109 8.71 -10.20 10.73
CA GLU A 109 9.42 -9.60 11.86
C GLU A 109 8.59 -8.51 12.57
N ASN A 110 7.57 -7.97 11.89
CA ASN A 110 6.63 -7.00 12.48
C ASN A 110 5.58 -7.64 13.41
N LEU A 111 5.56 -8.98 13.52
CA LEU A 111 4.62 -9.71 14.38
C LEU A 111 5.13 -9.86 15.83
N LEU A 112 6.44 -9.75 16.05
CA LEU A 112 7.06 -9.89 17.38
C LEU A 112 6.86 -8.65 18.27
N ASP A 113 6.58 -7.50 17.66
CA ASP A 113 6.32 -6.23 18.35
C ASP A 113 4.85 -6.08 18.80
N LEU A 114 4.07 -7.17 18.76
CA LEU A 114 2.68 -7.27 19.21
C LEU A 114 2.53 -8.14 20.47
N ARG A 115 3.63 -8.50 21.14
CA ARG A 115 3.66 -9.31 22.36
C ARG A 115 4.31 -8.62 23.58
N THR A 116 4.42 -7.29 23.58
CA THR A 116 4.81 -6.52 24.78
C THR A 116 3.61 -5.83 25.39
#